data_AF-A0AA41WF55-F1
#
_entry.id   AF-A0AA41WF55-F1
#
_cell.length_a   1.000
_cell.length_b   1.000
_cell.length_c   1.000
_cell.angle_alpha   90.00
_cell.angle_beta   90.00
_cell.angle_gamma   90.00
#
_symmetry.space_group_name_H-M   'P 1'
#
loop_
_entity.id
_entity.type
_entity.pdbx_description
1 polymer ?
#
loop_
_entity_poly.entity_id
_entity_poly.type
_entity_poly.pdbx_seq_one_letter_code
_entity_poly.pdbx_strand_id
1 'polypeptide(L)'
;MWIAIAREEETMRRVIGGALAGLLATAPMTAVIYAGRRAGLLWNPPPRQITGRVLQRIRGRGRMPRPAFQASWLAAHFGYGSAAGVVYSLVRRLLPGRPVLAGLTFGEGVWAASYLGLMPEMRLYPRPQQDTGSRTAVMIAAHAVYGVALAELFTRLTGRRTRP
;
A
#
# COMPACT_ATOMS: atom_id res chain seq x y z
N MET A 1 -0.51 4.50 -36.86
CA MET A 1 -0.70 5.66 -35.97
C MET A 1 -1.85 5.43 -34.98
N TRP A 2 -3.09 5.19 -35.43
CA TRP A 2 -4.27 5.00 -34.56
C TRP A 2 -4.15 3.88 -33.50
N ILE A 3 -3.60 2.71 -33.86
CA ILE A 3 -3.43 1.58 -32.91
C ILE A 3 -2.46 1.92 -31.77
N ALA A 4 -1.43 2.74 -32.04
CA ALA A 4 -0.45 3.14 -31.04
C ALA A 4 -1.07 4.08 -29.99
N ILE A 5 -1.80 5.11 -30.46
CA ILE A 5 -2.50 6.07 -29.59
C ILE A 5 -3.52 5.36 -28.69
N ALA A 6 -4.34 4.45 -29.24
CA ALA A 6 -5.30 3.69 -28.45
C ALA A 6 -4.65 2.80 -27.38
N ARG A 7 -3.45 2.28 -27.64
CA ARG A 7 -2.69 1.48 -26.68
C ARG A 7 -2.08 2.34 -25.57
N GLU A 8 -1.65 3.55 -25.88
CA GLU A 8 -1.14 4.52 -24.91
C GLU A 8 -2.26 5.02 -23.98
N GLU A 9 -3.43 5.37 -24.52
CA GLU A 9 -4.59 5.76 -23.73
C GLU A 9 -5.03 4.66 -22.77
N GLU A 10 -5.10 3.40 -23.24
CA GLU A 10 -5.44 2.26 -22.39
C GLU A 10 -4.39 2.03 -21.29
N THR A 11 -3.11 2.21 -21.61
CA THR A 11 -2.03 2.08 -20.63
C THR A 11 -2.10 3.17 -19.56
N MET A 12 -2.28 4.43 -19.98
CA MET A 12 -2.44 5.56 -19.08
C MET A 12 -3.66 5.39 -18.17
N ARG A 13 -4.81 5.00 -18.74
CA ARG A 13 -6.04 4.69 -18.01
C ARG A 13 -5.82 3.64 -16.94
N ARG A 14 -5.07 2.57 -17.26
CA ARG A 14 -4.72 1.52 -16.30
C ARG A 14 -3.77 2.02 -15.21
N VAL A 15 -2.76 2.81 -15.56
CA VAL A 15 -1.82 3.36 -14.57
C VAL A 15 -2.54 4.29 -13.59
N ILE A 16 -3.37 5.21 -14.09
CA ILE A 16 -4.19 6.11 -13.27
C ILE A 16 -5.18 5.29 -12.42
N GLY A 17 -5.86 4.31 -13.01
CA GLY A 17 -6.76 3.41 -12.29
C GLY A 17 -6.05 2.62 -11.19
N GLY A 18 -4.81 2.20 -11.43
CA GLY A 18 -3.93 1.57 -10.45
C GLY A 18 -3.58 2.50 -9.30
N ALA A 19 -3.10 3.70 -9.61
CA ALA A 19 -2.77 4.73 -8.62
C ALA A 19 -3.97 5.05 -7.71
N LEU A 20 -5.13 5.33 -8.30
CA LEU A 20 -6.37 5.63 -7.57
C LEU A 20 -6.85 4.44 -6.74
N ALA A 21 -6.83 3.24 -7.29
CA ALA A 21 -7.21 2.03 -6.57
C ALA A 21 -6.29 1.79 -5.36
N GLY A 22 -4.97 1.98 -5.52
CA GLY A 22 -3.99 1.84 -4.44
C GLY A 22 -4.15 2.90 -3.35
N LEU A 23 -4.40 4.15 -3.75
CA LEU A 23 -4.72 5.23 -2.82
C LEU A 23 -5.96 4.89 -1.97
N LEU A 24 -7.05 4.48 -2.62
CA LEU A 24 -8.31 4.16 -1.94
C LEU A 24 -8.21 2.88 -1.08
N ALA A 25 -7.51 1.85 -1.55
CA ALA A 25 -7.29 0.60 -0.82
C ALA A 25 -6.46 0.79 0.47
N THR A 26 -5.72 1.88 0.58
CA THR A 26 -4.96 2.22 1.80
C THR A 26 -5.89 2.52 2.98
N ALA A 27 -7.12 2.99 2.74
CA ALA A 27 -8.09 3.29 3.80
C ALA A 27 -8.54 2.04 4.59
N PRO A 28 -9.08 0.96 3.97
CA PRO A 28 -9.45 -0.25 4.70
C PRO A 28 -8.24 -0.94 5.35
N MET A 29 -7.05 -0.91 4.74
CA MET A 29 -5.80 -1.34 5.39
C MET A 29 -5.56 -0.58 6.70
N THR A 30 -5.68 0.75 6.66
CA THR A 30 -5.49 1.61 7.84
C THR A 30 -6.50 1.29 8.93
N ALA A 31 -7.75 0.97 8.56
CA ALA A 31 -8.76 0.54 9.50
C ALA A 31 -8.37 -0.76 10.23
N VAL A 32 -7.81 -1.75 9.52
CA VAL A 32 -7.29 -3.00 10.13
C VAL A 32 -6.15 -2.70 11.12
N ILE A 33 -5.19 -1.86 10.73
CA ILE A 33 -4.07 -1.47 11.60
C ILE A 33 -4.59 -0.79 12.88
N TYR A 34 -5.57 0.10 12.73
CA TYR A 34 -6.15 0.81 13.86
C TYR A 34 -7.01 -0.09 14.76
N ALA A 35 -7.74 -1.05 14.18
CA ALA A 35 -8.45 -2.09 14.93
C ALA A 35 -7.47 -2.95 15.74
N GLY A 36 -6.38 -3.40 15.13
CA GLY A 36 -5.31 -4.14 15.83
C GLY A 36 -4.68 -3.33 16.96
N ARG A 37 -4.52 -2.01 16.78
CA ARG A 37 -4.05 -1.11 17.85
C ARG A 37 -5.06 -1.02 19.00
N ARG A 38 -6.34 -0.86 18.71
CA ARG A 38 -7.40 -0.83 19.75
C ARG A 38 -7.50 -2.16 20.50
N ALA A 39 -7.24 -3.28 19.83
CA ALA A 39 -7.19 -4.60 20.42
C ALA A 39 -5.89 -4.89 21.20
N GLY A 40 -4.97 -3.93 21.32
CA GLY A 40 -3.70 -4.12 22.03
C GLY A 40 -2.67 -4.98 21.29
N LEU A 41 -2.93 -5.37 20.04
CA LEU A 41 -2.04 -6.23 19.25
C LEU A 41 -0.81 -5.48 18.73
N LEU A 42 -0.86 -4.15 18.67
CA LEU A 42 0.28 -3.29 18.36
C LEU A 42 0.16 -1.91 19.00
N TRP A 43 1.27 -1.35 19.46
CA TRP A 43 1.27 -0.02 20.08
C TRP A 43 1.48 1.11 19.06
N ASN A 44 2.55 1.01 18.28
CA ASN A 44 2.93 2.03 17.30
C ASN A 44 2.62 1.56 15.87
N PRO A 45 1.68 2.19 15.14
CA PRO A 45 1.41 1.85 13.75
C PRO A 45 2.67 1.96 12.88
N PRO A 46 3.01 0.94 12.07
CA PRO A 46 4.22 0.96 11.26
C PRO A 46 4.35 2.17 10.31
N PRO A 47 3.27 2.66 9.64
CA PRO A 47 3.38 3.83 8.78
C PRO A 47 3.90 5.07 9.53
N ARG A 48 3.43 5.29 10.77
CA ARG A 48 3.89 6.39 11.63
C ARG A 48 5.35 6.21 12.05
N GLN A 49 5.74 4.99 12.41
CA GLN A 49 7.13 4.68 12.80
C GLN A 49 8.10 4.93 11.64
N ILE A 50 7.77 4.41 10.45
CA ILE A 50 8.60 4.51 9.25
C ILE A 50 8.76 5.99 8.86
N THR A 51 7.66 6.74 8.74
CA THR A 51 7.74 8.18 8.43
C THR A 51 8.52 8.95 9.50
N GLY A 52 8.33 8.63 10.78
CA GLY A 52 9.10 9.23 11.87
C GLY A 52 10.61 9.05 11.69
N ARG A 53 11.06 7.83 11.36
CA ARG A 53 12.49 7.55 11.12
C ARG A 53 13.01 8.21 9.84
N VAL A 54 12.20 8.28 8.77
CA VAL A 54 12.58 9.02 7.54
C VAL A 54 12.76 10.50 7.84
N LEU A 55 11.77 11.14 8.49
CA LEU A 55 11.83 12.56 8.82
C LEU A 55 13.00 12.89 9.75
N GLN A 56 13.30 12.02 10.71
CA GLN A 56 14.45 12.18 11.59
C GLN A 56 15.78 12.19 10.83
N ARG A 57 15.91 11.42 9.74
CA ARG A 57 17.13 11.40 8.92
C ARG A 57 17.26 12.63 8.03
N ILE A 58 16.15 13.09 7.45
CA ILE A 58 16.16 14.22 6.52
C ILE A 58 16.27 15.56 7.27
N ARG A 59 15.60 15.69 8.42
CA ARG A 59 15.48 16.96 9.17
C ARG A 59 16.29 17.00 10.46
N GLY A 60 16.96 15.91 10.83
CA GLY A 60 17.62 15.77 12.14
C GLY A 60 16.64 15.58 13.30
N ARG A 61 17.10 15.82 14.54
CA ARG A 61 16.36 15.52 15.78
C ARG A 61 15.31 16.59 16.19
N GLY A 62 14.95 17.51 15.31
CA GLY A 62 13.98 18.57 15.60
C GLY A 62 12.55 18.05 15.78
N ARG A 63 11.85 18.54 16.80
CA ARG A 63 10.41 18.24 16.99
C ARG A 63 9.60 18.90 15.87
N MET A 64 8.79 18.10 15.19
CA MET A 64 7.81 18.60 14.21
C MET A 64 6.46 18.86 14.92
N PRO A 65 5.74 19.94 14.58
CA PRO A 65 4.38 20.14 15.04
C PRO A 65 3.51 18.92 14.73
N ARG A 66 2.63 18.53 15.66
CA ARG A 66 1.77 17.35 15.52
C ARG A 66 0.96 17.34 14.21
N PRO A 67 0.33 18.44 13.76
CA PRO A 67 -0.42 18.45 12.50
C PRO A 67 0.46 18.18 11.28
N ALA A 68 1.65 18.78 11.23
CA ALA A 68 2.60 18.57 10.14
C ALA A 68 3.09 17.12 10.08
N PHE A 69 3.34 16.50 11.25
CA PHE A 69 3.68 15.08 11.30
C PHE A 69 2.52 14.20 10.83
N GLN A 70 1.29 14.50 11.26
CA GLN A 70 0.07 13.79 10.84
C GLN A 70 -0.09 13.81 9.32
N ALA A 71 0.00 14.99 8.71
CA ALA A 71 -0.06 15.14 7.25
C ALA A 71 1.08 14.37 6.56
N SER A 72 2.30 14.42 7.09
CA SER A 72 3.47 13.75 6.50
C SER A 72 3.32 12.23 6.44
N TRP A 73 2.90 11.58 7.53
CA TRP A 73 2.79 10.12 7.53
C TRP A 73 1.57 9.66 6.73
N LEU A 74 0.46 10.41 6.73
CA LEU A 74 -0.69 10.13 5.88
C LEU A 74 -0.30 10.24 4.40
N ALA A 75 0.34 11.35 4.01
CA ALA A 75 0.81 11.54 2.64
C ALA A 75 1.77 10.43 2.21
N ALA A 76 2.74 10.05 3.07
CA ALA A 76 3.65 8.96 2.79
C ALA A 76 2.93 7.61 2.66
N HIS A 77 1.97 7.32 3.54
CA HIS A 77 1.27 6.03 3.55
C HIS A 77 0.36 5.86 2.32
N PHE A 78 -0.47 6.86 2.04
CA PHE A 78 -1.36 6.86 0.88
C PHE A 78 -0.59 7.01 -0.43
N GLY A 79 0.51 7.77 -0.44
CA GLY A 79 1.42 7.87 -1.58
C GLY A 79 2.10 6.55 -1.90
N TYR A 80 2.58 5.83 -0.88
CA TYR A 80 3.14 4.48 -1.04
C TYR A 80 2.09 3.50 -1.57
N GLY A 81 0.87 3.53 -1.01
CA GLY A 81 -0.25 2.73 -1.49
C GLY A 81 -0.63 3.02 -2.95
N SER A 82 -0.60 4.29 -3.36
CA SER A 82 -0.80 4.70 -4.75
C SER A 82 0.31 4.16 -5.67
N ALA A 83 1.58 4.29 -5.28
CA ALA A 83 2.71 3.77 -6.04
C ALA A 83 2.64 2.23 -6.20
N ALA A 84 2.29 1.50 -5.13
CA ALA A 84 2.04 0.07 -5.21
C ALA A 84 0.87 -0.27 -6.14
N GLY A 85 -0.18 0.55 -6.18
CA GLY A 85 -1.28 0.42 -7.15
C GLY A 85 -0.85 0.60 -8.61
N VAL A 86 0.09 1.51 -8.89
CA VAL A 86 0.72 1.62 -10.22
C VAL A 86 1.45 0.32 -10.56
N VAL A 87 2.28 -0.19 -9.66
CA VAL A 87 3.00 -1.47 -9.86
C VAL A 87 2.00 -2.59 -10.14
N TYR A 88 0.92 -2.69 -9.35
CA TYR A 88 -0.15 -3.68 -9.57
C TYR A 88 -0.72 -3.60 -10.99
N SER A 89 -1.00 -2.39 -11.49
CA SER A 89 -1.57 -2.21 -12.83
C SER A 89 -0.68 -2.77 -13.95
N LEU A 90 0.64 -2.68 -13.77
CA LEU A 90 1.68 -3.14 -14.69
C LEU A 90 1.83 -4.67 -14.63
N VAL A 91 1.84 -5.24 -13.42
CA VAL A 91 2.07 -6.67 -13.22
C VAL A 91 0.79 -7.50 -13.18
N ARG A 92 -0.41 -6.89 -13.23
CA ARG A 92 -1.71 -7.57 -13.08
C ARG A 92 -1.87 -8.80 -13.97
N ARG A 93 -1.30 -8.78 -15.18
CA ARG A 93 -1.38 -9.88 -16.16
C ARG A 93 -0.59 -11.12 -15.72
N LEU A 94 0.38 -10.97 -14.82
CA LEU A 94 1.22 -12.04 -14.26
C LEU A 94 0.63 -12.64 -12.98
N LEU A 95 -0.43 -12.03 -12.43
CA LEU A 95 -1.09 -12.46 -11.20
C LEU A 95 -2.25 -13.43 -11.51
N PRO A 96 -2.73 -14.20 -10.51
CA PRO A 96 -3.89 -15.09 -10.67
C PRO A 96 -5.09 -14.44 -11.39
N GLY A 97 -5.85 -15.24 -12.13
CA GLY A 97 -7.01 -14.75 -12.88
C GLY A 97 -8.08 -14.12 -11.99
N ARG A 98 -8.41 -14.77 -10.86
CA ARG A 98 -9.45 -14.32 -9.91
C ARG A 98 -8.99 -13.06 -9.16
N PRO A 99 -9.77 -11.94 -9.15
CA PRO A 99 -9.37 -10.67 -8.52
C PRO A 99 -8.93 -10.81 -7.06
N VAL A 100 -9.68 -11.55 -6.24
CA VAL A 100 -9.35 -11.78 -4.83
C VAL A 100 -7.99 -12.44 -4.67
N LEU A 101 -7.69 -13.49 -5.45
CA LEU A 101 -6.41 -14.20 -5.37
C LEU A 101 -5.25 -13.32 -5.89
N ALA A 102 -5.49 -12.55 -6.95
CA ALA A 102 -4.51 -11.57 -7.44
C ALA A 102 -4.19 -10.51 -6.37
N GLY A 103 -5.23 -10.01 -5.72
CA GLY A 103 -5.12 -9.05 -4.63
C GLY A 103 -4.33 -9.60 -3.45
N LEU A 104 -4.71 -10.78 -2.93
CA LEU A 104 -3.97 -11.43 -1.84
C LEU A 104 -2.50 -11.65 -2.20
N THR A 105 -2.22 -12.22 -3.38
CA THR A 105 -0.85 -12.48 -3.84
C THR A 105 -0.03 -11.20 -3.90
N PHE A 106 -0.59 -10.13 -4.47
CA PHE A 106 0.10 -8.85 -4.58
C PHE A 106 0.26 -8.15 -3.24
N GLY A 107 -0.78 -8.10 -2.42
CA GLY A 107 -0.77 -7.48 -1.10
C GLY A 107 0.28 -8.11 -0.19
N GLU A 108 0.32 -9.44 -0.11
CA GLU A 108 1.35 -10.17 0.62
C GLU A 108 2.75 -9.99 0.00
N GLY A 109 2.84 -9.88 -1.32
CA GLY A 109 4.08 -9.50 -2.00
C GLY A 109 4.59 -8.12 -1.56
N VAL A 110 3.70 -7.12 -1.46
CA VAL A 110 4.04 -5.78 -0.95
C VAL A 110 4.47 -5.84 0.52
N TRP A 111 3.76 -6.60 1.35
CA TRP A 111 4.14 -6.82 2.74
C TRP A 111 5.53 -7.45 2.83
N ALA A 112 5.77 -8.56 2.15
CA ALA A 112 7.04 -9.28 2.19
C ALA A 112 8.19 -8.40 1.69
N ALA A 113 8.05 -7.78 0.51
CA ALA A 113 9.08 -6.89 -0.04
C ALA A 113 9.41 -5.72 0.90
N SER A 114 8.39 -5.16 1.56
CA SER A 114 8.56 -4.03 2.47
C SER A 114 9.17 -4.43 3.81
N TYR A 115 8.60 -5.45 4.47
CA TYR A 115 8.90 -5.78 5.87
C TYR A 115 10.04 -6.79 6.02
N LEU A 116 10.33 -7.60 5.00
CA LEU A 116 11.49 -8.49 4.99
C LEU A 116 12.71 -7.85 4.32
N GLY A 117 12.49 -6.95 3.35
CA GLY A 117 13.54 -6.31 2.58
C GLY A 117 13.69 -4.82 2.89
N LEU A 118 12.89 -3.99 2.20
CA LEU A 118 13.13 -2.56 2.08
C LEU A 118 13.24 -1.81 3.42
N MET A 119 12.31 -2.03 4.36
CA MET A 119 12.26 -1.29 5.61
C MET A 119 13.38 -1.70 6.59
N PRO A 120 13.69 -3.00 6.78
CA PRO A 120 14.85 -3.42 7.55
C PRO A 120 16.19 -2.95 6.99
N GLU A 121 16.42 -3.06 5.67
CA GLU A 121 17.69 -2.65 5.06
C GLU A 121 17.91 -1.14 5.19
N MET A 122 16.84 -0.36 5.04
CA MET A 122 16.88 1.07 5.35
C MET A 122 16.88 1.36 6.85
N ARG A 123 16.88 0.38 7.76
CA ARG A 123 16.79 0.54 9.23
C ARG A 123 15.56 1.36 9.67
N LEU A 124 14.49 1.38 8.88
CA LEU A 124 13.25 2.10 9.16
C LEU A 124 12.27 1.29 10.02
N TYR A 125 12.40 -0.02 10.00
CA TYR A 125 11.52 -0.94 10.73
C TYR A 125 12.28 -2.23 11.08
N PRO A 126 12.00 -2.88 12.22
CA PRO A 126 12.63 -4.17 12.57
C PRO A 126 12.24 -5.27 11.57
N ARG A 127 13.07 -6.31 11.45
CA ARG A 127 12.66 -7.55 10.76
C ARG A 127 11.57 -8.25 11.58
N PRO A 128 10.67 -9.07 10.99
CA PRO A 128 9.60 -9.73 11.74
C PRO A 128 10.08 -10.62 12.90
N GLN A 129 11.27 -11.23 12.79
CA GLN A 129 11.88 -12.02 13.88
C GLN A 129 12.28 -11.17 15.09
N GLN A 130 12.35 -9.85 14.92
CA GLN A 130 12.72 -8.86 15.93
C GLN A 130 11.52 -7.99 16.35
N ASP A 131 10.32 -8.30 15.85
CA ASP A 131 9.08 -7.61 16.20
C ASP A 131 8.11 -8.59 16.89
N THR A 132 6.99 -8.11 17.42
CA THR A 132 6.00 -9.00 18.03
C THR A 132 5.22 -9.78 16.97
N GLY A 133 4.92 -11.04 17.26
CA GLY A 133 4.09 -11.89 16.39
C GLY A 133 2.70 -11.28 16.16
N SER A 134 2.11 -10.66 17.17
CA SER A 134 0.82 -9.98 17.08
C SER A 134 0.84 -8.81 16.08
N ARG A 135 1.89 -7.98 16.11
CA ARG A 135 2.04 -6.85 15.20
C ARG A 135 2.30 -7.33 13.78
N THR A 136 3.11 -8.38 13.63
CA THR A 136 3.35 -9.05 12.34
C THR A 136 2.04 -9.57 11.76
N ALA A 137 1.23 -10.27 12.55
CA ALA A 137 -0.07 -10.80 12.11
C ALA A 137 -1.04 -9.70 11.67
N VAL A 138 -1.11 -8.58 12.41
CA VAL A 138 -1.91 -7.42 12.00
C VAL A 138 -1.41 -6.85 10.67
N MET A 139 -0.09 -6.79 10.45
CA MET A 139 0.44 -6.27 9.20
C MET A 139 0.18 -7.18 8.00
N ILE A 140 0.28 -8.51 8.17
CA ILE A 140 -0.14 -9.48 7.15
C ILE A 140 -1.62 -9.27 6.82
N ALA A 141 -2.50 -9.29 7.83
CA ALA A 141 -3.94 -9.10 7.63
C ALA A 141 -4.27 -7.76 6.94
N ALA A 142 -3.59 -6.67 7.31
CA ALA A 142 -3.78 -5.37 6.70
C ALA A 142 -3.38 -5.36 5.21
N HIS A 143 -2.30 -6.04 4.84
CA HIS A 143 -1.85 -6.12 3.45
C HIS A 143 -2.70 -7.05 2.59
N ALA A 144 -3.22 -8.14 3.16
CA ALA A 144 -4.26 -8.93 2.51
C ALA A 144 -5.49 -8.08 2.17
N VAL A 145 -5.99 -7.31 3.14
CA VAL A 145 -7.14 -6.40 2.93
C VAL A 145 -6.84 -5.32 1.89
N TYR A 146 -5.65 -4.71 1.95
CA TYR A 146 -5.20 -3.77 0.93
C TYR A 146 -5.21 -4.40 -0.47
N GLY A 147 -4.59 -5.58 -0.61
CA GLY A 147 -4.46 -6.25 -1.89
C GLY A 147 -5.80 -6.60 -2.51
N VAL A 148 -6.72 -7.17 -1.72
CA VAL A 148 -8.08 -7.47 -2.17
C VAL A 148 -8.82 -6.18 -2.57
N ALA A 149 -8.79 -5.15 -1.72
CA ALA A 149 -9.45 -3.88 -2.02
C ALA A 149 -8.88 -3.22 -3.29
N LEU A 150 -7.55 -3.23 -3.45
CA LEU A 150 -6.85 -2.74 -4.63
C LEU A 150 -7.31 -3.47 -5.89
N ALA A 151 -7.37 -4.80 -5.86
CA ALA A 151 -7.77 -5.60 -7.01
C ALA A 151 -9.21 -5.36 -7.44
N GLU A 152 -10.13 -5.23 -6.48
CA GLU A 152 -11.54 -4.94 -6.72
C GLU A 152 -11.73 -3.51 -7.28
N LEU A 153 -11.10 -2.52 -6.65
CA LEU A 153 -11.15 -1.12 -7.08
C LEU A 153 -10.53 -0.95 -8.46
N PHE A 154 -9.39 -1.59 -8.73
CA PHE A 154 -8.75 -1.55 -10.04
C PHE A 154 -9.67 -2.12 -11.13
N THR A 155 -10.31 -3.25 -10.86
CA THR A 155 -11.29 -3.87 -11.78
C THR A 155 -12.44 -2.91 -12.08
N ARG A 156 -12.97 -2.22 -11.06
CA ARG A 156 -14.08 -1.25 -11.22
C ARG A 156 -13.67 0.01 -11.98
N LEU A 157 -12.47 0.53 -11.71
CA LEU A 157 -11.98 1.77 -12.32
C LEU A 157 -11.49 1.57 -13.77
N THR A 158 -11.05 0.37 -14.12
CA THR A 158 -10.49 0.07 -15.46
C THR A 158 -11.38 -0.83 -16.33
N GLY A 159 -12.38 -1.47 -15.73
CA GLY A 159 -13.41 -2.23 -16.44
C GLY A 159 -14.06 -1.38 -17.52
N ARG A 160 -14.27 -1.97 -18.70
CA ARG A 160 -15.00 -1.29 -19.78
C ARG A 160 -16.42 -0.99 -19.28
N ARG A 161 -16.83 0.27 -19.35
CA ARG A 161 -18.25 0.64 -19.28
C ARG A 161 -18.92 -0.08 -20.44
N THR A 162 -19.70 -1.12 -20.17
CA THR A 162 -20.66 -1.63 -21.15
C THR A 162 -21.57 -0.44 -21.47
N ARG A 163 -21.39 0.16 -22.65
CA ARG A 163 -22.39 1.09 -23.17
C ARG A 163 -23.68 0.25 -23.36
N PRO A 164 -24.83 0.68 -22.83
CA PRO A 164 -26.11 0.10 -23.23
C PRO A 164 -26.34 0.33 -24.72
#